data_AF-W0RCA8-F1
#
_entry.id   AF-W0RCA8-F1
#
_cell.length_a   1.000
_cell.length_b   1.000
_cell.length_c   1.000
_cell.angle_alpha   90.00
_cell.angle_beta   90.00
_cell.angle_gamma   90.00
#
_symmetry.space_group_name_H-M   'P 1'
#
loop_
_entity.id
_entity.type
_entity.pdbx_description
1 polymer ?
#
loop_
_entity_poly.entity_id
_entity_poly.type
_entity_poly.pdbx_seq_one_letter_code
_entity_poly.pdbx_strand_id
1 'polypeptide(L)'
;MPAHALGSVRTGPPDLHCLVQRGSAPEMRLDLYAAPGAQLYVYHQALEIGDLLAVGFGHEVHLVPPWPGAPRTITLRSYFVSLHRSTDALYIASGEDVTRVDADGSVRWTSPQIAADGVRVEIITDDEIAGEADEDPPGGWYPFRLDARDGTPC
;
A
#
# COMPACT_ATOMS: atom_id res chain seq x y z
N MET A 1 8.48 3.47 -18.92
CA MET A 1 8.02 3.49 -17.52
C MET A 1 7.81 4.94 -17.13
N PRO A 2 6.62 5.37 -16.74
CA PRO A 2 6.42 6.65 -16.08
C PRO A 2 7.26 6.73 -14.79
N ALA A 3 7.66 7.93 -14.41
CA ALA A 3 8.42 8.18 -13.20
C ALA A 3 7.49 8.87 -12.21
N HIS A 4 7.42 8.35 -10.98
CA HIS A 4 6.58 8.91 -9.93
C HIS A 4 7.47 9.57 -8.90
N ALA A 5 7.15 10.81 -8.56
CA ALA A 5 7.85 11.55 -7.52
C ALA A 5 6.85 11.85 -6.39
N LEU A 6 7.09 11.23 -5.23
CA LEU A 6 6.37 11.57 -4.01
C LEU A 6 7.09 12.75 -3.34
N GLY A 7 6.36 13.80 -3.05
CA GLY A 7 6.86 14.97 -2.33
C GLY A 7 5.98 15.28 -1.13
N SER A 8 6.59 15.65 -0.01
CA SER A 8 5.86 16.15 1.17
C SER A 8 6.08 17.65 1.33
N VAL A 9 5.01 18.44 1.51
CA VAL A 9 5.12 19.80 2.06
C VAL A 9 4.63 19.74 3.50
N ARG A 10 5.53 19.92 4.48
CA ARG A 10 5.19 19.83 5.92
C ARG A 10 4.56 21.10 6.50
N THR A 11 4.03 22.01 5.68
CA THR A 11 3.52 23.31 6.14
C THR A 11 2.21 23.67 5.45
N GLY A 12 1.11 23.12 5.96
CA GLY A 12 -0.27 23.37 5.49
C GLY A 12 -0.81 22.28 4.56
N PRO A 13 -2.15 22.16 4.42
CA PRO A 13 -2.76 21.17 3.55
C PRO A 13 -2.38 21.39 2.07
N PRO A 14 -2.27 20.31 1.27
CA PRO A 14 -2.46 18.90 1.64
C PRO A 14 -1.28 18.32 2.44
N ASP A 15 -1.53 17.24 3.19
CA ASP A 15 -0.52 16.57 4.02
C ASP A 15 0.58 15.90 3.18
N LEU A 16 0.21 15.39 1.99
CA LEU A 16 1.15 14.83 1.02
C LEU A 16 0.70 15.21 -0.40
N HIS A 17 1.66 15.43 -1.31
CA HIS A 17 1.37 15.55 -2.74
C HIS A 17 2.10 14.46 -3.53
N CYS A 18 1.38 13.76 -4.39
CA CYS A 18 1.97 12.80 -5.32
C CYS A 18 1.98 13.42 -6.71
N LEU A 19 3.18 13.66 -7.27
CA LEU A 19 3.35 14.13 -8.63
C LEU A 19 3.53 12.93 -9.55
N VAL A 20 2.59 12.79 -10.49
CA VAL A 20 2.58 11.74 -11.49
C VAL A 20 3.17 12.28 -12.78
N GLN A 21 4.26 11.69 -13.26
CA GLN A 21 4.92 12.09 -14.51
C GLN A 21 4.98 10.91 -15.49
N ARG A 22 4.65 11.19 -16.75
CA ARG A 22 4.81 10.23 -17.85
C ARG A 22 5.98 10.65 -18.73
N GLY A 23 7.09 9.94 -18.59
CA GLY A 23 8.36 10.40 -19.14
C GLY A 23 8.79 11.70 -18.44
N SER A 24 8.97 12.78 -19.20
CA SER A 24 9.30 14.11 -18.66
C SER A 24 8.09 15.03 -18.49
N ALA A 25 6.90 14.61 -18.92
CA ALA A 25 5.70 15.45 -18.88
C ALA A 25 4.94 15.24 -17.56
N PRO A 26 4.57 16.31 -16.84
CA PRO A 26 3.66 16.20 -15.71
C PRO A 26 2.27 15.79 -16.23
N GLU A 27 1.70 14.75 -15.64
CA GLU A 27 0.38 14.23 -16.01
C GLU A 27 -0.68 14.63 -14.99
N MET A 28 -0.38 14.48 -13.71
CA MET A 28 -1.34 14.73 -12.63
C MET A 28 -0.63 15.09 -11.32
N ARG A 29 -1.32 15.86 -10.48
CA ARG A 29 -0.99 16.03 -9.07
C ARG A 29 -2.14 15.48 -8.23
N LEU A 30 -1.82 14.63 -7.28
CA LEU A 30 -2.75 14.14 -6.26
C LEU A 30 -2.47 14.89 -4.96
N ASP A 31 -3.52 15.45 -4.37
CA ASP A 31 -3.48 16.08 -3.04
C ASP A 31 -4.09 15.10 -2.03
N LEU A 32 -3.27 14.63 -1.09
CA LEU A 32 -3.64 13.64 -0.08
C LEU A 32 -3.84 14.32 1.27
N TYR A 33 -4.96 14.04 1.92
CA TYR A 33 -5.36 14.66 3.16
C TYR A 33 -5.42 13.61 4.25
N ALA A 34 -4.68 13.84 5.34
CA ALA A 34 -4.69 12.99 6.50
C ALA A 34 -5.96 13.21 7.31
N ALA A 35 -6.59 12.13 7.77
CA ALA A 35 -7.65 12.23 8.76
C ALA A 35 -7.07 12.76 10.10
N PRO A 36 -7.64 13.82 10.69
CA PRO A 36 -7.14 14.40 11.94
C PRO A 36 -7.06 13.36 13.06
N GLY A 37 -5.89 13.23 13.68
CA GLY A 37 -5.68 12.35 14.84
C GLY A 37 -5.50 10.85 14.56
N ALA A 38 -5.58 10.42 13.29
CA ALA A 38 -5.50 9.00 12.92
C ALA A 38 -4.16 8.57 12.29
N GLN A 39 -3.32 9.48 11.80
CA GLN A 39 -2.13 9.11 11.04
C GLN A 39 -0.85 9.40 11.83
N LEU A 40 -0.50 8.49 12.74
CA LEU A 40 0.73 8.57 13.54
C LEU A 40 1.98 8.12 12.77
N TYR A 41 1.81 7.36 11.69
CA TYR A 41 2.89 6.78 10.90
C TYR A 41 2.82 7.28 9.45
N VAL A 42 3.91 7.89 8.98
CA VAL A 42 3.99 8.63 7.70
C VAL A 42 4.60 7.80 6.56
N TYR A 43 4.43 6.48 6.60
CA TYR A 43 4.80 5.65 5.46
C TYR A 43 3.96 6.06 4.26
N HIS A 44 4.63 6.18 3.12
CA HIS A 44 3.99 6.50 1.86
C HIS A 44 4.75 5.85 0.72
N GLN A 45 4.02 5.29 -0.22
CA GLN A 45 4.57 4.67 -1.41
C GLN A 45 3.56 4.79 -2.55
N ALA A 46 4.07 4.89 -3.77
CA ALA A 46 3.27 4.86 -4.98
C ALA A 46 3.83 3.80 -5.92
N LEU A 47 2.95 2.98 -6.49
CA LEU A 47 3.31 1.88 -7.36
C LEU A 47 2.23 1.64 -8.41
N GLU A 48 2.63 1.30 -9.62
CA GLU A 48 1.70 1.00 -10.71
C GLU A 48 1.30 -0.48 -10.74
N ILE A 49 0.00 -0.71 -10.94
CA ILE A 49 -0.58 -2.03 -11.17
C ILE A 49 -1.61 -1.91 -12.31
N GLY A 50 -1.37 -2.58 -13.43
CA GLY A 50 -2.16 -2.37 -14.65
C GLY A 50 -2.15 -0.89 -15.07
N ASP A 51 -3.33 -0.31 -15.28
CA ASP A 51 -3.52 1.11 -15.60
C ASP A 51 -3.71 2.00 -14.34
N LEU A 52 -3.61 1.41 -13.14
CA LEU A 52 -3.86 2.10 -11.87
C LEU A 52 -2.54 2.51 -11.23
N LEU A 53 -2.52 3.71 -10.64
CA LEU A 53 -1.53 4.11 -9.66
C LEU A 53 -2.07 3.84 -8.26
N ALA A 54 -1.46 2.91 -7.53
CA ALA A 54 -1.73 2.70 -6.12
C ALA A 54 -0.88 3.65 -5.28
N VAL A 55 -1.50 4.39 -4.36
CA VAL A 55 -0.82 5.32 -3.45
C VAL A 55 -1.22 4.98 -2.01
N GLY A 56 -0.29 4.44 -1.24
CA GLY A 56 -0.48 4.16 0.18
C GLY A 56 -0.12 5.35 1.05
N PHE A 57 -1.00 5.71 1.99
CA PHE A 57 -0.82 6.81 2.92
C PHE A 57 -1.76 6.68 4.13
N GLY A 58 -1.21 6.78 5.35
CA GLY A 58 -2.04 6.76 6.56
C GLY A 58 -2.70 5.40 6.78
N HIS A 59 -4.04 5.33 6.77
CA HIS A 59 -4.81 4.07 6.90
C HIS A 59 -5.46 3.67 5.57
N GLU A 60 -4.96 4.21 4.46
CA GLU A 60 -5.63 4.11 3.17
C GLU A 60 -4.64 3.78 2.04
N VAL A 61 -5.15 3.05 1.05
CA VAL A 61 -4.52 2.95 -0.27
C VAL A 61 -5.51 3.47 -1.31
N HIS A 62 -5.09 4.48 -2.05
CA HIS A 62 -5.87 5.04 -3.15
C HIS A 62 -5.45 4.40 -4.46
N LEU A 63 -6.41 3.85 -5.19
CA LEU A 63 -6.24 3.32 -6.54
C LEU A 63 -6.73 4.37 -7.53
N VAL A 64 -5.78 5.03 -8.19
CA VAL A 64 -6.01 6.17 -9.05
C VAL A 64 -5.94 5.73 -10.52
N PRO A 65 -7.05 5.74 -11.26
CA PRO A 65 -7.03 5.50 -12.70
C PRO A 65 -6.49 6.72 -13.47
N PRO A 66 -6.21 6.57 -14.78
CA PRO A 66 -5.84 7.71 -15.61
C PRO A 66 -6.97 8.75 -15.65
N TRP A 67 -6.61 10.03 -15.79
CA TRP A 67 -7.58 11.12 -15.91
C TRP A 67 -8.52 10.89 -17.11
N PRO A 68 -9.84 11.12 -16.98
CA PRO A 68 -10.57 11.73 -15.85
C PRO A 68 -11.20 10.71 -14.87
N GLY A 69 -10.69 9.49 -14.79
CA GLY A 69 -11.25 8.47 -13.91
C GLY A 69 -11.21 8.89 -12.43
N ALA A 70 -12.24 8.48 -11.67
CA ALA A 70 -12.32 8.73 -10.24
C ALA A 70 -11.50 7.69 -9.46
N PRO A 71 -10.73 8.11 -8.43
CA PRO A 71 -9.99 7.19 -7.58
C PRO A 71 -10.95 6.34 -6.73
N ARG A 72 -10.48 5.16 -6.35
CA ARG A 72 -11.10 4.28 -5.35
C ARG A 72 -10.20 4.20 -4.13
N THR A 73 -10.77 4.09 -2.94
CA THR A 73 -10.01 3.98 -1.70
C THR A 73 -10.24 2.63 -1.05
N ILE A 74 -9.15 1.98 -0.63
CA ILE A 74 -9.15 0.81 0.23
C ILE A 74 -8.77 1.30 1.63
N THR A 75 -9.69 1.17 2.58
CA THR A 75 -9.41 1.41 4.00
C THR A 75 -8.75 0.17 4.60
N LEU A 76 -7.61 0.37 5.24
CA LEU A 76 -6.83 -0.67 5.89
C LEU A 76 -7.27 -0.86 7.34
N ARG A 77 -7.03 -2.05 7.90
CA ARG A 77 -7.31 -2.34 9.32
C ARG A 77 -6.41 -1.54 10.25
N SER A 78 -5.14 -1.42 9.86
CA SER A 78 -4.11 -0.64 10.54
C SER A 78 -3.39 0.27 9.54
N TYR A 79 -2.39 1.01 9.98
CA TYR A 79 -1.69 1.96 9.13
C TYR A 79 -0.98 1.26 7.96
N PHE A 80 -0.89 1.95 6.83
CA PHE A 80 -0.14 1.54 5.66
C PHE A 80 1.35 1.41 5.99
N VAL A 81 1.97 0.32 5.55
CA VAL A 81 3.41 0.09 5.69
C VAL A 81 4.11 0.09 4.33
N SER A 82 3.69 -0.78 3.41
CA SER A 82 4.35 -0.90 2.10
C SER A 82 3.44 -1.47 1.01
N LEU A 83 3.81 -1.17 -0.24
CA LEU A 83 3.25 -1.73 -1.47
C LEU A 83 4.27 -2.65 -2.14
N HIS A 84 3.81 -3.81 -2.57
CA HIS A 84 4.61 -4.77 -3.33
C HIS A 84 3.84 -5.23 -4.56
N ARG A 85 4.53 -5.49 -5.67
CA ARG A 85 3.89 -5.94 -6.91
C ARG A 85 4.42 -7.28 -7.37
N SER A 86 3.51 -8.05 -7.93
CA SER A 86 3.78 -9.15 -8.86
C SER A 86 3.36 -8.72 -10.28
N THR A 87 3.38 -9.64 -11.23
CA THR A 87 2.94 -9.36 -12.62
C THR A 87 1.48 -8.91 -12.67
N ASP A 88 0.58 -9.58 -11.95
CA ASP A 88 -0.87 -9.39 -12.08
C ASP A 88 -1.57 -8.96 -10.77
N ALA A 89 -0.82 -8.76 -9.69
CA ALA A 89 -1.38 -8.37 -8.41
C ALA A 89 -0.49 -7.38 -7.63
N LEU A 90 -1.17 -6.55 -6.85
CA LEU A 90 -0.62 -5.68 -5.83
C LEU A 90 -0.86 -6.31 -4.46
N TYR A 91 0.16 -6.26 -3.61
CA TYR A 91 0.09 -6.67 -2.21
C TYR A 91 0.33 -5.45 -1.32
N ILE A 92 -0.59 -5.22 -0.39
CA ILE A 92 -0.57 -4.10 0.53
C ILE A 92 -0.26 -4.67 1.91
N ALA A 93 0.86 -4.29 2.51
CA ALA A 93 1.16 -4.57 3.90
C ALA A 93 0.64 -3.41 4.76
N SER A 94 -0.17 -3.74 5.76
CA SER A 94 -0.56 -2.82 6.84
C SER A 94 0.25 -3.15 8.11
N GLY A 95 -0.02 -2.43 9.19
CA GLY A 95 0.54 -2.76 10.51
C GLY A 95 0.12 -4.14 11.04
N GLU A 96 -0.92 -4.76 10.47
CA GLU A 96 -1.53 -5.97 11.04
C GLU A 96 -1.71 -7.13 10.05
N ASP A 97 -1.80 -6.84 8.75
CA ASP A 97 -2.21 -7.82 7.73
C ASP A 97 -1.63 -7.54 6.34
N VAL A 98 -1.88 -8.47 5.41
CA VAL A 98 -1.59 -8.31 3.99
C VAL A 98 -2.89 -8.39 3.20
N THR A 99 -3.09 -7.48 2.25
CA THR A 99 -4.22 -7.47 1.32
C THR A 99 -3.73 -7.65 -0.11
N ARG A 100 -4.33 -8.60 -0.86
CA ARG A 100 -4.09 -8.79 -2.30
C ARG A 100 -5.16 -8.08 -3.11
N VAL A 101 -4.71 -7.31 -4.08
CA VAL A 101 -5.54 -6.56 -5.03
C VAL A 101 -5.17 -6.99 -6.45
N ASP A 102 -6.16 -7.36 -7.25
CA ASP A 102 -5.96 -7.68 -8.67
C ASP A 102 -5.67 -6.41 -9.49
N ALA A 103 -5.12 -6.57 -10.69
CA ALA A 103 -4.73 -5.44 -11.55
C ALA A 103 -5.88 -4.49 -11.95
N ASP A 104 -7.14 -4.92 -11.83
CA ASP A 104 -8.32 -4.08 -12.05
C ASP A 104 -8.73 -3.24 -10.81
N GLY A 105 -8.00 -3.42 -9.70
CA GLY A 105 -8.23 -2.76 -8.43
C GLY A 105 -9.21 -3.46 -7.50
N SER A 106 -9.67 -4.67 -7.83
CA SER A 106 -10.53 -5.46 -6.95
C SER A 106 -9.73 -6.12 -5.83
N VAL A 107 -10.23 -6.01 -4.60
CA VAL A 107 -9.65 -6.73 -3.45
C VAL A 107 -10.00 -8.21 -3.60
N ARG A 108 -8.98 -9.06 -3.70
CA ARG A 108 -9.16 -10.50 -3.80
C ARG A 108 -9.37 -11.13 -2.42
N TRP A 109 -8.49 -10.79 -1.49
CA TRP A 109 -8.51 -11.26 -0.12
C TRP A 109 -7.68 -10.32 0.77
N THR A 110 -7.97 -10.37 2.07
CA THR A 110 -7.14 -9.81 3.14
C THR A 110 -6.85 -10.94 4.12
N SER A 111 -5.59 -11.09 4.51
CA SER A 111 -5.20 -12.13 5.46
C SER A 111 -5.88 -11.93 6.82
N PRO A 112 -5.91 -12.97 7.68
CA PRO A 112 -6.07 -12.76 9.10
C PRO A 112 -5.03 -11.76 9.63
N GLN A 113 -5.26 -11.25 10.83
CA GLN A 113 -4.24 -10.49 11.55
C GLN A 113 -3.03 -11.39 11.81
N ILE A 114 -1.86 -10.96 11.35
CA ILE A 114 -0.58 -11.66 11.50
C ILE A 114 0.43 -10.86 12.33
N ALA A 115 0.15 -9.58 12.61
CA ALA A 115 0.98 -8.71 13.43
C ALA A 115 0.13 -7.89 14.40
N ALA A 116 0.78 -7.34 15.43
CA ALA A 116 0.19 -6.37 16.34
C ALA A 116 0.51 -4.92 15.97
N ASP A 117 1.69 -4.67 15.37
CA ASP A 117 2.12 -3.31 15.02
C ASP A 117 2.77 -3.18 13.64
N GLY A 118 3.42 -4.21 13.10
CA GLY A 118 4.06 -4.09 11.78
C GLY A 118 4.17 -5.38 11.00
N VAL A 119 3.98 -5.29 9.69
CA VAL A 119 4.27 -6.36 8.73
C VAL A 119 5.37 -5.90 7.78
N ARG A 120 6.41 -6.74 7.62
CA ARG A 120 7.46 -6.57 6.62
C ARG A 120 7.41 -7.73 5.65
N VAL A 121 7.06 -7.45 4.40
CA VAL A 121 7.09 -8.46 3.33
C VAL A 121 8.46 -8.47 2.68
N GLU A 122 9.07 -9.64 2.60
CA GLU A 122 10.40 -9.85 2.02
C GLU A 122 10.33 -10.65 0.71
N ILE A 123 9.42 -11.63 0.65
CA ILE A 123 9.29 -12.54 -0.48
C ILE A 123 7.84 -12.51 -0.98
N ILE A 124 7.69 -12.42 -2.29
CA ILE A 124 6.42 -12.62 -2.99
C ILE A 124 6.68 -13.52 -4.20
N THR A 125 5.94 -14.61 -4.26
CA THR A 125 5.91 -15.56 -5.38
C THR A 125 4.46 -15.83 -5.76
N ASP A 126 4.25 -16.67 -6.78
CA ASP A 126 2.90 -17.06 -7.19
C ASP A 126 2.17 -17.91 -6.13
N ASP A 127 2.92 -18.58 -5.25
CA ASP A 127 2.38 -19.50 -4.24
C ASP A 127 2.48 -18.96 -2.80
N GLU A 128 3.43 -18.07 -2.53
CA GLU A 128 3.79 -17.69 -1.16
C GLU A 128 4.12 -16.20 -1.01
N ILE A 129 3.72 -15.65 0.13
CA ILE A 129 4.18 -14.37 0.66
C ILE A 129 4.83 -14.63 2.02
N ALA A 130 6.03 -14.12 2.24
CA ALA A 130 6.74 -14.33 3.49
C ALA A 130 7.52 -13.09 3.93
N GLY A 131 7.81 -13.03 5.22
CA GLY A 131 8.60 -11.98 5.84
C GLY A 131 8.46 -12.01 7.35
N GLU A 132 8.44 -10.85 7.99
CA GLU A 132 8.41 -10.72 9.45
C GLU A 132 7.19 -9.91 9.93
N ALA A 133 6.66 -10.28 11.10
CA ALA A 133 5.54 -9.62 11.77
C ALA A 133 5.91 -9.25 13.22
N ASP A 134 5.62 -8.02 13.66
CA ASP A 134 5.84 -7.57 15.04
C ASP A 134 4.61 -7.89 15.90
N GLU A 135 4.68 -8.95 16.72
CA GLU A 135 3.58 -9.40 17.59
C GLU A 135 3.70 -8.90 19.04
N ASP A 136 4.88 -8.44 19.47
CA ASP A 136 5.14 -7.91 20.82
C ASP A 136 5.93 -6.60 20.74
N PRO A 137 5.26 -5.49 20.34
CA PRO A 137 5.95 -4.24 20.05
C PRO A 137 6.46 -3.52 21.31
N PRO A 138 7.67 -2.93 21.30
CA PRO A 138 8.63 -2.96 20.19
C PRO A 138 9.54 -4.20 20.21
N GLY A 139 9.73 -4.83 19.04
CA GLY A 139 10.91 -5.67 18.76
C GLY A 139 10.69 -7.19 18.77
N GLY A 140 9.45 -7.67 18.89
CA GLY A 140 9.08 -9.08 18.79
C GLY A 140 8.77 -9.49 17.35
N TRP A 141 9.75 -9.38 16.44
CA TRP A 141 9.58 -9.77 15.03
C TRP A 141 9.68 -11.28 14.86
N TYR A 142 8.66 -11.89 14.29
CA TYR A 142 8.57 -13.33 14.00
C TYR A 142 8.34 -13.58 12.52
N PRO A 143 8.89 -14.67 11.96
CA PRO A 143 8.64 -15.01 10.57
C PRO A 143 7.17 -15.40 10.37
N PHE A 144 6.57 -14.91 9.29
CA PHE A 144 5.26 -15.37 8.82
C PHE A 144 5.37 -15.89 7.39
N ARG A 145 4.42 -16.76 7.03
CA ARG A 145 4.20 -17.20 5.64
C ARG A 145 2.70 -17.24 5.38
N LEU A 146 2.29 -16.80 4.19
CA LEU A 146 0.92 -16.83 3.71
C LEU A 146 0.89 -17.54 2.36
N ASP A 147 -0.17 -18.30 2.10
CA ASP A 147 -0.53 -18.77 0.77
C ASP A 147 -0.98 -17.57 -0.10
N ALA A 148 -0.31 -17.34 -1.23
CA ALA A 148 -0.60 -16.18 -2.08
C ALA A 148 -2.00 -16.26 -2.75
N ARG A 149 -2.62 -17.44 -2.79
CA ARG A 149 -3.90 -17.65 -3.48
C ARG A 149 -5.09 -17.20 -2.65
N ASP A 150 -5.02 -17.36 -1.33
CA ASP A 150 -6.12 -17.07 -0.41
C ASP A 150 -5.74 -16.26 0.85
N GLY A 151 -4.46 -15.99 1.08
CA GLY A 151 -3.97 -15.19 2.19
C GLY A 151 -4.01 -15.92 3.54
N THR A 152 -4.13 -17.24 3.54
CA THR A 152 -4.12 -18.03 4.78
C THR A 152 -2.69 -18.34 5.25
N PRO A 153 -2.42 -18.35 6.57
CA PRO A 153 -1.11 -18.74 7.09
C PRO A 153 -0.72 -20.18 6.75
N CYS A 154 0.57 -20.41 6.45
CA CYS A 154 1.11 -21.72 6.07
C CYS A 154 2.37 -22.15 6.84
#